data_AF-A0A292ZN61-F1
#
_entry.id   AF-A0A292ZN61-F1
#
_cell.length_a   1.000
_cell.length_b   1.000
_cell.length_c   1.000
_cell.angle_alpha   90.00
_cell.angle_beta   90.00
_cell.angle_gamma   90.00
#
_symmetry.space_group_name_H-M   'P 1'
#
loop_
_entity.id
_entity.type
_entity.pdbx_description
1 polymer ?
#
loop_
_entity_poly.entity_id
_entity_poly.type
_entity_poly.pdbx_seq_one_letter_code
_entity_poly.pdbx_strand_id
1 'polypeptide(L)'
;MSFLVRQISLTADGREIVRAATIAQAQLSLGRAAESDIHLPDLALEPDHARIEQVDERTIRVRATGTLGFELEGRTVLRAEIDPAKGAELRFGGHRVTLSRGDDGATILSIRRVDAVSEASEEKEETKVFSLRGLLPGKRLTAWALALAILIGFLAIPIWSYAGRPADDTRNIYKMVGDKAWSSGPLSQAHHALEGRCETCHQKAFVSVRDSACQTCHRDAHDHAPAARIAMARAEGGLGVKLLAGVAAAFGKPPEGACVDCHREHEGAGPMQPTPQAFCTDCHGTLKDRLKDTKLGNAADFGTSHPQFSALVQARPGQHPRFSRASLDSRPMDDSGLKFPHDIHLSASGGVAKMARTMKAQYGFGDALACKDCHKPTADGVRFLPVDMERDCQMCHSLAFETIGGTFRTLRHGQPDQVVADLRAYFRSTGPAQPMALAGTARRRPGDYAQGRLYHAYFGAAAARPSRAEDAVRAVFSKGGACYDCHIVTPPGTNGNAGWQVLPVHQPMRYMMNGWFDHAAHRTEKCESCHAAPKSHDAKQLLLPGIDSCRTCHGGEKAKADVPSGCAMCHSYHAGDDAPWVPASRSIGKDAADRRKALTTSAYPVLLRGREPG
;
A
#
# COMPACT_ATOMS: atom_id res chain seq x y z
N MET A 1 -18.98 13.30 -79.56
CA MET A 1 -19.61 14.60 -79.27
C MET A 1 -18.97 15.13 -78.00
N SER A 2 -18.52 16.38 -78.01
CA SER A 2 -17.82 17.01 -76.89
C SER A 2 -18.20 18.47 -76.78
N PHE A 3 -18.27 18.96 -75.56
CA PHE A 3 -18.52 20.37 -75.26
C PHE A 3 -17.23 21.04 -74.81
N LEU A 4 -16.97 22.26 -75.29
CA LEU A 4 -15.93 23.13 -74.75
C LEU A 4 -16.56 24.10 -73.76
N VAL A 5 -16.35 23.89 -72.47
CA VAL A 5 -16.86 24.76 -71.40
C VAL A 5 -15.79 25.80 -71.05
N ARG A 6 -16.13 27.08 -71.18
CA ARG A 6 -15.27 28.21 -70.84
C ARG A 6 -15.86 28.96 -69.65
N GLN A 7 -15.21 28.86 -68.49
CA GLN A 7 -15.54 29.67 -67.32
C GLN A 7 -14.75 30.97 -67.35
N ILE A 8 -15.45 32.10 -67.41
CA ILE A 8 -14.87 33.44 -67.47
C ILE A 8 -15.04 34.09 -66.10
N SER A 9 -13.93 34.37 -65.42
CA SER A 9 -13.88 35.11 -64.16
C SER A 9 -13.21 36.46 -64.38
N LEU A 10 -13.67 37.51 -63.69
CA LEU A 10 -13.05 38.84 -63.70
C LEU A 10 -12.22 39.04 -62.43
N THR A 11 -11.01 39.54 -62.57
CA THR A 11 -10.20 40.01 -61.43
C THR A 11 -10.66 41.39 -60.98
N ALA A 12 -10.29 41.81 -59.76
CA ALA A 12 -10.68 43.11 -59.18
C ALA A 12 -10.21 44.34 -60.01
N ASP A 13 -9.23 44.16 -60.90
CA ASP A 13 -8.72 45.15 -61.85
C ASP A 13 -9.32 45.03 -63.27
N GLY A 14 -10.34 44.17 -63.45
CA GLY A 14 -11.12 44.06 -64.68
C GLY A 14 -10.54 43.16 -65.78
N ARG A 15 -9.49 42.38 -65.50
CA ARG A 15 -8.94 41.40 -66.46
C ARG A 15 -9.78 40.12 -66.47
N GLU A 16 -10.06 39.61 -67.67
CA GLU A 16 -10.76 38.33 -67.85
C GLU A 16 -9.78 37.15 -67.75
N ILE A 17 -10.08 36.22 -66.84
CA ILE A 17 -9.44 34.92 -66.72
C ILE A 17 -10.40 33.88 -67.29
N VAL A 18 -10.02 33.28 -68.42
CA VAL A 18 -10.79 32.22 -69.07
C VAL A 18 -10.17 30.86 -68.74
N ARG A 19 -10.94 29.98 -68.11
CA ARG A 19 -10.59 28.57 -67.89
C ARG A 19 -11.42 27.72 -68.84
N ALA A 20 -10.78 27.04 -69.76
CA ALA A 20 -11.44 26.17 -70.74
C ALA A 20 -11.23 24.70 -70.38
N ALA A 21 -12.30 23.90 -70.45
CA ALA A 21 -12.26 22.46 -70.27
C ALA A 21 -13.10 21.79 -71.37
N THR A 22 -12.55 20.75 -72.00
CA THR A 22 -13.26 19.92 -72.96
C THR A 22 -13.88 18.72 -72.25
N ILE A 23 -15.20 18.60 -72.30
CA ILE A 23 -15.95 17.50 -71.69
C ILE A 23 -16.48 16.59 -72.81
N ALA A 24 -15.94 15.37 -72.91
CA ALA A 24 -16.28 14.40 -73.94
C ALA A 24 -17.54 13.58 -73.57
N GLN A 25 -18.67 14.27 -73.41
CA GLN A 25 -19.97 13.67 -73.11
C GLN A 25 -21.04 14.22 -74.06
N ALA A 26 -22.09 13.44 -74.33
CA ALA A 26 -23.22 13.87 -75.16
C ALA A 26 -24.25 14.71 -74.37
N GLN A 27 -24.22 14.61 -73.03
CA GLN A 27 -25.11 15.33 -72.13
C GLN A 27 -24.31 15.85 -70.93
N LEU A 28 -24.52 17.11 -70.56
CA LEU A 28 -23.92 17.75 -69.38
C LEU A 28 -24.98 18.05 -68.33
N SER A 29 -24.61 17.93 -67.06
CA SER A 29 -25.36 18.41 -65.90
C SER A 29 -24.91 19.81 -65.47
N LEU A 30 -25.86 20.66 -65.09
CA LEU A 30 -25.62 22.01 -64.58
C LEU A 30 -26.41 22.20 -63.28
N GLY A 31 -25.74 22.65 -62.22
CA GLY A 31 -26.38 22.84 -60.92
C GLY A 31 -25.44 23.31 -59.82
N ARG A 32 -26.00 23.47 -58.61
CA ARG A 32 -25.25 23.88 -57.41
C ARG A 32 -24.45 22.75 -56.79
N ALA A 33 -24.77 21.49 -57.11
CA ALA A 33 -24.05 20.35 -56.54
C ALA A 33 -22.65 20.22 -57.15
N ALA A 34 -21.65 19.91 -56.32
CA ALA A 34 -20.25 19.86 -56.74
C ALA A 34 -19.96 18.74 -57.75
N GLU A 35 -20.84 17.75 -57.84
CA GLU A 35 -20.83 16.66 -58.81
C GLU A 35 -21.37 17.04 -60.19
N SER A 36 -21.92 18.25 -60.36
CA SER A 36 -22.40 18.73 -61.66
C SER A 36 -21.23 19.00 -62.61
N ASP A 37 -21.35 18.59 -63.87
CA ASP A 37 -20.32 18.84 -64.91
C ASP A 37 -20.06 20.35 -65.08
N ILE A 38 -21.11 21.15 -64.93
CA ILE A 38 -21.05 22.61 -64.78
C ILE A 38 -21.54 22.97 -63.37
N HIS A 39 -20.60 23.05 -62.43
CA HIS A 39 -20.87 23.49 -61.06
C HIS A 39 -20.99 25.01 -60.97
N LEU A 40 -22.15 25.50 -60.54
CA LEU A 40 -22.45 26.91 -60.31
C LEU A 40 -22.88 27.10 -58.84
N PRO A 41 -22.02 27.63 -57.95
CA PRO A 41 -22.29 27.73 -56.51
C PRO A 41 -23.22 28.91 -56.18
N ASP A 42 -24.45 28.88 -56.70
CA ASP A 42 -25.46 29.92 -56.55
C ASP A 42 -26.70 29.34 -55.85
N LEU A 43 -27.13 29.96 -54.74
CA LEU A 43 -28.30 29.52 -53.96
C LEU A 43 -29.62 29.65 -54.73
N ALA A 44 -29.67 30.46 -55.79
CA ALA A 44 -30.82 30.54 -56.68
C ALA A 44 -30.99 29.29 -57.56
N LEU A 45 -30.03 28.36 -57.56
CA LEU A 45 -30.04 27.14 -58.36
C LEU A 45 -30.30 25.89 -57.49
N GLU A 46 -31.05 24.94 -58.06
CA GLU A 46 -31.21 23.61 -57.50
C GLU A 46 -29.86 22.84 -57.52
N PRO A 47 -29.64 21.87 -56.61
CA PRO A 47 -28.45 21.02 -56.65
C PRO A 47 -28.23 20.39 -58.03
N ASP A 48 -29.30 19.88 -58.64
CA ASP A 48 -29.39 19.45 -60.03
C ASP A 48 -30.44 20.33 -60.73
N HIS A 49 -29.98 21.26 -61.57
CA HIS A 49 -30.85 22.32 -62.08
C HIS A 49 -31.21 22.16 -63.56
N ALA A 50 -30.26 21.75 -64.41
CA ALA A 50 -30.52 21.55 -65.83
C ALA A 50 -29.64 20.46 -66.48
N ARG A 51 -30.10 19.98 -67.64
CA ARG A 51 -29.38 19.08 -68.54
C ARG A 51 -29.24 19.73 -69.91
N ILE A 52 -28.02 19.71 -70.44
CA ILE A 52 -27.67 20.21 -71.78
C ILE A 52 -27.26 19.00 -72.62
N GLU A 53 -28.08 18.64 -73.60
CA GLU A 53 -27.91 17.47 -74.44
C GLU A 53 -27.65 17.90 -75.89
N GLN A 54 -26.60 17.36 -76.53
CA GLN A 54 -26.41 17.52 -77.96
C GLN A 54 -27.22 16.44 -78.70
N VAL A 55 -28.26 16.85 -79.42
CA VAL A 55 -29.19 15.94 -80.11
C VAL A 55 -28.64 15.51 -81.47
N ASP A 56 -28.07 16.48 -82.20
CA ASP A 56 -27.37 16.27 -83.47
C ASP A 56 -26.29 17.37 -83.65
N GLU A 57 -25.60 17.41 -84.80
CA GLU A 57 -24.54 18.41 -85.06
C GLU A 57 -25.05 19.86 -85.00
N ARG A 58 -26.35 20.08 -85.22
CA ARG A 58 -26.96 21.41 -85.34
C ARG A 58 -27.93 21.76 -84.22
N THR A 59 -28.23 20.85 -83.31
CA THR A 59 -29.27 21.05 -82.31
C THR A 59 -28.81 20.67 -80.91
N ILE A 60 -28.93 21.61 -79.98
CA ILE A 60 -28.75 21.38 -78.55
C ILE A 60 -30.07 21.55 -77.85
N ARG A 61 -30.37 20.60 -76.98
CA ARG A 61 -31.54 20.63 -76.12
C ARG A 61 -31.14 20.94 -74.69
N VAL A 62 -31.75 21.98 -74.13
CA VAL A 62 -31.61 22.32 -72.72
C VAL A 62 -32.93 22.06 -72.02
N ARG A 63 -32.90 21.33 -70.90
CA ARG A 63 -34.06 21.04 -70.06
C ARG A 63 -33.74 21.36 -68.61
N ALA A 64 -34.62 22.06 -67.93
CA ALA A 64 -34.58 22.17 -66.47
C ALA A 64 -34.97 20.82 -65.85
N THR A 65 -34.29 20.44 -64.77
CA THR A 65 -34.58 19.21 -64.02
C THR A 65 -35.75 19.43 -63.03
N GLY A 66 -35.87 20.65 -62.48
CA GLY A 66 -36.95 21.06 -61.58
C GLY A 66 -37.93 22.07 -62.20
N THR A 67 -38.70 22.74 -61.35
CA THR A 67 -39.77 23.68 -61.75
C THR A 67 -39.29 25.13 -61.92
N LEU A 68 -38.07 25.44 -61.48
CA LEU A 68 -37.51 26.80 -61.54
C LEU A 68 -37.26 27.29 -62.98
N GLY A 69 -37.01 26.36 -63.91
CA GLY A 69 -36.69 26.69 -65.30
C GLY A 69 -35.37 27.43 -65.45
N PHE A 70 -35.15 27.98 -66.63
CA PHE A 70 -34.02 28.87 -66.95
C PHE A 70 -34.49 29.94 -67.94
N GLU A 71 -33.78 31.06 -68.03
CA GLU A 71 -34.13 32.07 -69.02
C GLU A 71 -33.39 31.82 -70.32
N LEU A 72 -34.12 31.88 -71.44
CA LEU A 72 -33.57 31.94 -72.78
C LEU A 72 -33.93 33.30 -73.36
N GLU A 73 -32.94 34.13 -73.69
CA GLU A 73 -33.14 35.47 -74.25
C GLU A 73 -34.12 36.33 -73.42
N GLY A 74 -34.03 36.24 -72.09
CA GLY A 74 -34.86 36.98 -71.14
C GLY A 74 -36.27 36.42 -70.88
N ARG A 75 -36.61 35.23 -71.39
CA ARG A 75 -37.88 34.53 -71.08
C ARG A 75 -37.63 33.23 -70.35
N THR A 76 -38.31 33.02 -69.22
CA THR A 76 -38.24 31.76 -68.46
C THR A 76 -38.92 30.62 -69.21
N VAL A 77 -38.18 29.53 -69.42
CA VAL A 77 -38.64 28.31 -70.09
C VAL A 77 -38.15 27.08 -69.32
N LEU A 78 -38.88 25.96 -69.45
CA LEU A 78 -38.47 24.67 -68.87
C LEU A 78 -37.66 23.81 -69.87
N ARG A 79 -37.80 24.08 -71.17
CA ARG A 79 -37.13 23.36 -72.25
C ARG A 79 -36.92 24.26 -73.46
N ALA A 80 -35.77 24.14 -74.10
CA ALA A 80 -35.46 24.79 -75.37
C ALA A 80 -34.63 23.88 -76.28
N GLU A 81 -34.79 24.05 -77.60
CA GLU A 81 -33.93 23.47 -78.63
C GLU A 81 -33.28 24.63 -79.41
N ILE A 82 -31.95 24.61 -79.49
CA ILE A 82 -31.11 25.75 -79.87
C ILE A 82 -30.12 25.31 -80.93
N ASP A 83 -29.96 26.11 -81.99
CA ASP A 83 -28.88 25.93 -82.98
C ASP A 83 -27.64 26.72 -82.53
N PRO A 84 -26.52 26.06 -82.16
CA PRO A 84 -25.31 26.73 -81.71
C PRO A 84 -24.70 27.70 -82.73
N ALA A 85 -24.99 27.54 -84.02
CA ALA A 85 -24.52 28.46 -85.06
C ALA A 85 -25.25 29.81 -85.04
N LYS A 86 -26.48 29.87 -84.53
CA LYS A 86 -27.21 31.13 -84.36
C LYS A 86 -26.86 31.85 -83.06
N GLY A 87 -26.24 31.13 -82.12
CA GLY A 87 -25.99 31.57 -80.77
C GLY A 87 -27.26 31.59 -79.91
N ALA A 88 -27.07 31.52 -78.60
CA ALA A 88 -28.13 31.77 -77.62
C ALA A 88 -27.55 32.18 -76.27
N GLU A 89 -28.25 33.05 -75.56
CA GLU A 89 -27.99 33.43 -74.18
C GLU A 89 -28.98 32.73 -73.24
N LEU A 90 -28.41 31.92 -72.33
CA LEU A 90 -29.12 31.29 -71.24
C LEU A 90 -28.77 31.97 -69.92
N ARG A 91 -29.74 32.17 -69.03
CA ARG A 91 -29.50 32.67 -67.68
C ARG A 91 -29.98 31.66 -66.64
N PHE A 92 -29.07 31.34 -65.72
CA PHE A 92 -29.26 30.45 -64.59
C PHE A 92 -28.83 31.20 -63.33
N GLY A 93 -29.78 31.71 -62.54
CA GLY A 93 -29.47 32.56 -61.39
C GLY A 93 -28.64 33.78 -61.78
N GLY A 94 -27.55 34.04 -61.05
CA GLY A 94 -26.56 35.08 -61.35
C GLY A 94 -25.59 34.76 -62.49
N HIS A 95 -25.77 33.64 -63.19
CA HIS A 95 -24.86 33.18 -64.24
C HIS A 95 -25.49 33.27 -65.62
N ARG A 96 -24.74 33.83 -66.56
CA ARG A 96 -25.05 33.87 -67.99
C ARG A 96 -24.20 32.84 -68.71
N VAL A 97 -24.86 32.00 -69.50
CA VAL A 97 -24.24 30.96 -70.32
C VAL A 97 -24.56 31.24 -71.78
N THR A 98 -23.54 31.60 -72.56
CA THR A 98 -23.68 31.86 -73.98
C THR A 98 -23.23 30.64 -74.78
N LEU A 99 -24.10 30.16 -75.66
CA LEU A 99 -23.82 29.06 -76.58
C LEU A 99 -23.33 29.62 -77.91
N SER A 100 -22.27 29.02 -78.45
CA SER A 100 -21.71 29.35 -79.77
C SER A 100 -21.07 28.10 -80.40
N ARG A 101 -20.78 28.14 -81.70
CA ARG A 101 -20.02 27.09 -82.40
C ARG A 101 -18.58 27.57 -82.65
N GLY A 102 -17.60 26.72 -82.36
CA GLY A 102 -16.18 26.95 -82.64
C GLY A 102 -15.81 26.65 -84.10
N ASP A 103 -14.63 27.13 -84.53
CA ASP A 103 -14.12 26.95 -85.90
C ASP A 103 -13.88 25.47 -86.28
N ASP A 104 -13.75 24.60 -85.26
CA ASP A 104 -13.62 23.14 -85.35
C ASP A 104 -14.96 22.39 -85.34
N GLY A 105 -16.09 23.12 -85.34
CA GLY A 105 -17.44 22.57 -85.30
C GLY A 105 -17.93 22.18 -83.91
N ALA A 106 -17.11 22.34 -82.86
CA ALA A 106 -17.49 22.00 -81.49
C ALA A 106 -18.44 23.05 -80.88
N THR A 107 -19.32 22.61 -79.98
CA THR A 107 -20.17 23.53 -79.21
C THR A 107 -19.38 24.12 -78.05
N ILE A 108 -19.37 25.45 -77.97
CA ILE A 108 -18.74 26.22 -76.88
C ILE A 108 -19.81 26.79 -75.95
N LEU A 109 -19.70 26.47 -74.66
CA LEU A 109 -20.49 27.08 -73.58
C LEU A 109 -19.62 28.06 -72.81
N SER A 110 -19.88 29.36 -72.96
CA SER A 110 -19.15 30.40 -72.23
C SER A 110 -19.97 30.87 -71.04
N ILE A 111 -19.47 30.61 -69.84
CA ILE A 111 -20.13 30.88 -68.57
C ILE A 111 -19.49 32.10 -67.94
N ARG A 112 -20.31 33.11 -67.65
CA ARG A 112 -19.90 34.34 -66.97
C ARG A 112 -20.88 34.62 -65.84
N ARG A 113 -20.36 34.99 -64.67
CA ARG A 113 -21.19 35.54 -63.60
C ARG A 113 -21.54 36.99 -63.93
N VAL A 114 -22.82 37.31 -63.98
CA VAL A 114 -23.34 38.63 -64.33
C VAL A 114 -24.13 39.14 -63.15
N ASP A 115 -23.42 39.61 -62.12
CA ASP A 115 -24.07 40.11 -60.92
C ASP A 115 -24.71 41.48 -61.19
N ALA A 116 -26.03 41.50 -61.17
CA ALA A 116 -26.76 42.52 -60.43
C ALA A 116 -27.46 41.79 -59.28
N VAL A 117 -26.71 41.49 -58.22
CA VAL A 117 -27.30 41.05 -56.95
C VAL A 117 -27.65 42.32 -56.18
N SER A 118 -28.92 42.42 -55.80
CA SER A 118 -29.46 43.43 -54.90
C SER A 118 -28.57 43.61 -53.67
N GLU A 119 -28.44 44.85 -53.20
CA GLU A 119 -27.80 45.32 -51.95
C GLU A 119 -27.48 44.28 -50.86
N ALA A 120 -26.46 43.45 -51.07
CA ALA A 120 -25.90 42.58 -50.04
C ALA A 120 -24.42 42.33 -50.31
N SER A 121 -23.63 43.39 -50.18
CA SER A 121 -22.18 43.29 -50.03
C SER A 121 -21.83 42.75 -48.64
N GLU A 122 -22.01 41.45 -48.39
CA GLU A 122 -21.83 40.84 -47.07
C GLU A 122 -20.49 40.09 -46.87
N GLU A 123 -19.56 40.07 -47.83
CA GLU A 123 -18.25 39.42 -47.57
C GLU A 123 -17.40 40.21 -46.54
N LYS A 124 -17.68 41.51 -46.37
CA LYS A 124 -17.12 42.36 -45.29
C LYS A 124 -17.95 42.35 -44.00
N GLU A 125 -19.19 41.88 -44.06
CA GLU A 125 -20.10 41.84 -42.92
C GLU A 125 -20.11 40.50 -42.20
N GLU A 126 -19.91 39.35 -42.87
CA GLU A 126 -19.83 38.05 -42.18
C GLU A 126 -18.73 38.03 -41.10
N THR A 127 -17.57 38.63 -41.37
CA THR A 127 -16.49 38.75 -40.36
C THR A 127 -16.78 39.75 -39.24
N LYS A 128 -17.78 40.62 -39.38
CA LYS A 128 -18.24 41.56 -38.33
C LYS A 128 -19.46 41.00 -37.57
N VAL A 129 -20.44 40.44 -38.26
CA VAL A 129 -21.70 39.88 -37.76
C VAL A 129 -21.44 38.65 -36.88
N PHE A 130 -20.44 37.82 -37.21
CA PHE A 130 -20.00 36.71 -36.35
C PHE A 130 -18.84 37.07 -35.40
N SER A 131 -18.55 38.35 -35.19
CA SER A 131 -17.51 38.79 -34.26
C SER A 131 -18.07 39.57 -33.07
N LEU A 132 -17.55 39.29 -31.87
CA LEU A 132 -17.82 40.10 -30.67
C LEU A 132 -17.10 41.46 -30.68
N ARG A 133 -16.62 41.91 -31.86
CA ARG A 133 -15.74 43.08 -32.00
C ARG A 133 -16.60 44.35 -31.95
N GLY A 134 -16.70 44.94 -30.76
CA GLY A 134 -17.52 46.13 -30.47
C GLY A 134 -18.49 45.95 -29.29
N LEU A 135 -18.78 44.70 -28.91
CA LEU A 135 -19.65 44.36 -27.77
C LEU A 135 -18.87 43.96 -26.51
N LEU A 136 -17.61 43.55 -26.66
CA LEU A 136 -16.68 43.24 -25.56
C LEU A 136 -15.39 44.07 -25.67
N PRO A 137 -14.75 44.42 -24.54
CA PRO A 137 -13.47 45.12 -24.57
C PRO A 137 -12.42 44.25 -25.27
N GLY A 138 -11.43 44.89 -25.90
CA GLY A 138 -10.43 44.18 -26.71
C GLY A 138 -9.69 43.10 -25.92
N LYS A 139 -9.46 41.93 -26.53
CA LYS A 139 -8.87 40.73 -25.89
C LYS A 139 -7.60 41.00 -25.07
N ARG A 140 -6.76 41.96 -25.49
CA ARG A 140 -5.54 42.34 -24.76
C ARG A 140 -5.84 43.16 -23.51
N LEU A 141 -6.76 44.12 -23.59
CA LEU A 141 -7.17 44.93 -22.45
C LEU A 141 -7.92 44.08 -21.42
N THR A 142 -8.81 43.19 -21.87
CA THR A 142 -9.49 42.25 -20.96
C THR A 142 -8.52 41.27 -20.32
N ALA A 143 -7.55 40.72 -21.07
CA ALA A 143 -6.51 39.85 -20.51
C ALA A 143 -5.66 40.57 -19.44
N TRP A 144 -5.20 41.79 -19.72
CA TRP A 144 -4.43 42.57 -18.75
C TRP A 144 -5.28 43.02 -17.55
N ALA A 145 -6.53 43.43 -17.77
CA ALA A 145 -7.44 43.80 -16.70
C ALA A 145 -7.75 42.59 -15.79
N LEU A 146 -7.98 41.41 -16.36
CA LEU A 146 -8.18 40.18 -15.59
C LEU A 146 -6.90 39.75 -14.88
N ALA A 147 -5.74 39.81 -15.53
CA ALA A 147 -4.46 39.52 -14.89
C ALA A 147 -4.20 40.47 -13.71
N LEU A 148 -4.45 41.76 -13.89
CA LEU A 148 -4.31 42.75 -12.83
C LEU A 148 -5.35 42.54 -11.72
N ALA A 149 -6.60 42.21 -12.07
CA ALA A 149 -7.63 41.88 -11.09
C ALA A 149 -7.26 40.64 -10.26
N ILE A 150 -6.67 39.61 -10.88
CA ILE A 150 -6.15 38.43 -10.18
C ILE A 150 -4.99 38.80 -9.27
N LEU A 151 -4.01 39.59 -9.76
CA LEU A 151 -2.88 40.03 -8.95
C LEU A 151 -3.34 40.91 -7.76
N ILE A 152 -4.30 41.79 -7.97
CA ILE A 152 -4.85 42.61 -6.88
C ILE A 152 -5.60 41.73 -5.89
N GLY A 153 -6.53 40.90 -6.38
CA GLY A 153 -7.40 40.05 -5.57
C GLY A 153 -6.68 38.98 -4.76
N PHE A 154 -5.70 38.31 -5.38
CA PHE A 154 -5.06 37.11 -4.83
C PHE A 154 -3.60 37.30 -4.43
N LEU A 155 -3.00 38.48 -4.63
CA LEU A 155 -1.64 38.78 -4.18
C LEU A 155 -1.58 40.08 -3.38
N ALA A 156 -2.02 41.21 -3.93
CA ALA A 156 -1.89 42.51 -3.26
C ALA A 156 -2.78 42.64 -2.02
N ILE A 157 -4.05 42.26 -2.11
CA ILE A 157 -5.01 42.33 -0.99
C ILE A 157 -4.56 41.41 0.18
N PRO A 158 -4.20 40.14 -0.03
CA PRO A 158 -3.72 39.28 1.07
C PRO A 158 -2.39 39.75 1.68
N ILE A 159 -1.42 40.24 0.87
CA ILE A 159 -0.17 40.81 1.41
C ILE A 159 -0.48 42.01 2.30
N TRP A 160 -1.36 42.91 1.87
CA TRP A 160 -1.73 44.08 2.65
C TRP A 160 -2.50 43.71 3.92
N SER A 161 -3.42 42.74 3.85
CA SER A 161 -4.12 42.13 5.00
C SER A 161 -3.13 41.59 6.04
N TYR A 162 -2.15 40.80 5.59
CA TYR A 162 -1.11 40.24 6.45
C TYR A 162 -0.19 41.30 7.04
N ALA A 163 0.32 42.23 6.23
CA ALA A 163 1.25 43.26 6.66
C ALA A 163 0.61 44.30 7.61
N GLY A 164 -0.69 44.52 7.49
CA GLY A 164 -1.48 45.39 8.37
C GLY A 164 -1.93 44.73 9.67
N ARG A 165 -1.57 43.46 9.91
CA ARG A 165 -2.02 42.69 11.08
C ARG A 165 -1.33 43.19 12.36
N PRO A 166 -2.08 43.56 13.41
CA PRO A 166 -1.53 43.83 14.74
C PRO A 166 -0.86 42.58 15.32
N ALA A 167 0.27 42.75 16.02
CA ALA A 167 1.06 41.64 16.56
C ALA A 167 0.32 40.80 17.63
N ASP A 168 -0.78 41.32 18.18
CA ASP A 168 -1.63 40.70 19.20
C ASP A 168 -2.93 40.08 18.64
N ASP A 169 -3.16 40.15 17.32
CA ASP A 169 -4.38 39.62 16.71
C ASP A 169 -4.35 38.08 16.63
N THR A 170 -5.18 37.44 17.46
CA THR A 170 -5.31 35.97 17.57
C THR A 170 -6.43 35.38 16.71
N ARG A 171 -7.06 36.18 15.83
CA ARG A 171 -8.16 35.69 14.98
C ARG A 171 -7.65 34.71 13.92
N ASN A 172 -8.40 33.62 13.77
CA ASN A 172 -8.17 32.55 12.79
C ASN A 172 -8.41 33.05 11.35
N ILE A 173 -7.58 32.59 10.38
CA ILE A 173 -7.67 32.91 8.93
C ILE A 173 -9.08 32.76 8.37
N TYR A 174 -9.90 31.85 8.89
CA TYR A 174 -11.26 31.62 8.40
C TYR A 174 -12.22 32.79 8.69
N LYS A 175 -11.85 33.72 9.57
CA LYS A 175 -12.61 34.94 9.86
C LYS A 175 -12.23 36.12 8.96
N MET A 176 -11.18 35.98 8.14
CA MET A 176 -10.65 37.03 7.26
C MET A 176 -10.75 36.56 5.81
N VAL A 177 -11.57 37.25 5.00
CA VAL A 177 -11.87 36.85 3.62
C VAL A 177 -10.63 36.82 2.72
N GLY A 178 -9.64 37.69 2.98
CA GLY A 178 -8.38 37.76 2.22
C GLY A 178 -7.44 36.58 2.47
N ASP A 179 -7.21 36.23 3.73
CA ASP A 179 -6.23 35.20 4.12
C ASP A 179 -6.74 33.78 3.82
N LYS A 180 -8.07 33.58 3.79
CA LYS A 180 -8.69 32.32 3.37
C LYS A 180 -8.30 31.91 1.95
N ALA A 181 -8.05 32.88 1.06
CA ALA A 181 -7.64 32.62 -0.32
C ALA A 181 -6.23 31.98 -0.42
N TRP A 182 -5.41 32.06 0.62
CA TRP A 182 -4.08 31.49 0.69
C TRP A 182 -4.01 30.18 1.50
N SER A 183 -5.15 29.64 1.94
CA SER A 183 -5.18 28.33 2.59
C SER A 183 -4.88 27.21 1.59
N SER A 184 -3.92 26.35 1.91
CA SER A 184 -3.61 25.15 1.12
C SER A 184 -4.57 23.98 1.37
N GLY A 185 -5.53 24.13 2.28
CA GLY A 185 -6.48 23.08 2.65
C GLY A 185 -6.44 22.73 4.15
N PRO A 186 -7.27 21.78 4.59
CA PRO A 186 -7.33 21.35 5.99
C PRO A 186 -6.05 20.60 6.40
N LEU A 187 -5.71 20.68 7.69
CA LEU A 187 -4.59 19.91 8.26
C LEU A 187 -5.04 18.48 8.59
N SER A 188 -4.08 17.56 8.63
CA SER A 188 -4.26 16.18 9.05
C SER A 188 -4.82 16.09 10.46
N GLN A 189 -5.42 14.95 10.78
CA GLN A 189 -6.01 14.69 12.09
C GLN A 189 -5.04 14.96 13.26
N ALA A 190 -3.75 14.65 13.08
CA ALA A 190 -2.73 14.85 14.11
C ALA A 190 -2.45 16.33 14.41
N HIS A 191 -2.58 17.20 13.40
CA HIS A 191 -2.34 18.63 13.51
C HIS A 191 -3.62 19.47 13.42
N HIS A 192 -4.80 18.86 13.41
CA HIS A 192 -6.09 19.54 13.27
C HIS A 192 -6.28 20.69 14.29
N ALA A 193 -5.77 20.52 15.52
CA ALA A 193 -5.81 21.57 16.54
C ALA A 193 -5.07 22.86 16.15
N LEU A 194 -4.14 22.81 15.19
CA LEU A 194 -3.37 23.95 14.68
C LEU A 194 -4.07 24.70 13.54
N GLU A 195 -5.27 24.27 13.13
CA GLU A 195 -5.99 24.91 12.03
C GLU A 195 -6.17 26.42 12.26
N GLY A 196 -5.81 27.20 11.25
CA GLY A 196 -5.87 28.65 11.28
C GLY A 196 -4.77 29.35 12.07
N ARG A 197 -3.78 28.60 12.59
CA ARG A 197 -2.54 29.11 13.22
C ARG A 197 -1.33 28.79 12.35
N CYS A 198 -1.37 29.25 11.09
CA CYS A 198 -0.38 28.95 10.05
C CYS A 198 1.05 29.30 10.48
N GLU A 199 1.21 30.36 11.29
CA GLU A 199 2.48 30.84 11.84
C GLU A 199 3.22 29.80 12.70
N THR A 200 2.51 28.78 13.19
CA THR A 200 3.12 27.66 13.93
C THR A 200 4.16 26.93 13.07
N CYS A 201 3.87 26.76 11.77
CA CYS A 201 4.75 26.08 10.80
C CYS A 201 5.40 27.08 9.83
N HIS A 202 4.62 28.05 9.34
CA HIS A 202 5.05 29.08 8.39
C HIS A 202 5.59 30.31 9.12
N GLN A 203 6.82 30.20 9.63
CA GLN A 203 7.45 31.23 10.46
C GLN A 203 7.93 32.47 9.68
N LYS A 204 8.17 32.35 8.37
CA LYS A 204 8.66 33.44 7.52
C LYS A 204 7.99 33.42 6.16
N ALA A 205 7.49 34.58 5.72
CA ALA A 205 6.86 34.73 4.41
C ALA A 205 7.80 34.33 3.27
N PHE A 206 7.27 33.64 2.26
CA PHE A 206 8.01 33.12 1.09
C PHE A 206 9.17 32.17 1.44
N VAL A 207 9.16 31.60 2.64
CA VAL A 207 10.07 30.53 3.04
C VAL A 207 9.23 29.31 3.37
N SER A 208 9.59 28.18 2.77
CA SER A 208 8.93 26.90 3.07
C SER A 208 9.18 26.50 4.53
N VAL A 209 8.27 25.72 5.10
CA VAL A 209 8.33 25.25 6.49
C VAL A 209 9.69 24.57 6.75
N ARG A 210 10.32 24.93 7.86
CA ARG A 210 11.64 24.45 8.26
C ARG A 210 11.53 23.39 9.34
N ASP A 211 12.45 22.44 9.35
CA ASP A 211 12.51 21.35 10.33
C ASP A 211 12.53 21.87 11.78
N SER A 212 13.13 23.03 12.01
CA SER A 212 13.15 23.70 13.32
C SER A 212 11.76 24.05 13.85
N ALA A 213 10.78 24.33 12.97
CA ALA A 213 9.39 24.55 13.37
C ALA A 213 8.78 23.25 13.91
N CYS A 214 8.98 22.13 13.21
CA CYS A 214 8.53 20.80 13.63
C CYS A 214 9.18 20.38 14.95
N GLN A 215 10.49 20.57 15.07
CA GLN A 215 11.31 20.19 16.23
C GLN A 215 10.99 20.99 17.49
N THR A 216 10.23 22.09 17.40
CA THR A 216 9.77 22.83 18.58
C THR A 216 8.90 21.95 19.48
N CYS A 217 8.07 21.10 18.86
CA CYS A 217 7.21 20.11 19.53
C CYS A 217 7.78 18.69 19.43
N HIS A 218 8.37 18.30 18.29
CA HIS A 218 8.93 16.97 18.06
C HIS A 218 10.43 16.90 18.40
N ARG A 219 10.78 17.15 19.67
CA ARG A 219 12.19 17.22 20.11
C ARG A 219 12.91 15.88 20.12
N ASP A 220 12.15 14.79 20.28
CA ASP A 220 12.68 13.43 20.32
C ASP A 220 12.70 12.75 18.93
N ALA A 221 12.43 13.52 17.86
CA ALA A 221 12.56 13.05 16.50
C ALA A 221 14.03 12.71 16.21
N HIS A 222 14.29 11.47 15.83
CA HIS A 222 15.64 11.01 15.48
C HIS A 222 15.89 11.20 13.99
N ASP A 223 17.15 11.46 13.63
CA ASP A 223 17.58 11.47 12.24
C ASP A 223 17.46 10.07 11.63
N HIS A 224 17.01 10.01 10.38
CA HIS A 224 16.93 8.78 9.60
C HIS A 224 18.32 8.08 9.48
N ALA A 225 19.38 8.88 9.33
CA ALA A 225 20.78 8.46 9.32
C ALA A 225 21.69 9.70 9.52
N PRO A 226 23.00 9.54 9.81
CA PRO A 226 23.91 10.68 9.86
C PRO A 226 23.88 11.50 8.56
N ALA A 227 23.83 12.83 8.65
CA ALA A 227 23.61 13.73 7.50
C ALA A 227 24.58 13.47 6.32
N ALA A 228 25.86 13.22 6.61
CA ALA A 228 26.86 12.87 5.59
C ALA A 228 26.51 11.59 4.83
N ARG A 229 25.95 10.58 5.52
CA ARG A 229 25.50 9.34 4.87
C ARG A 229 24.25 9.55 4.04
N ILE A 230 23.32 10.39 4.47
CA ILE A 230 22.14 10.75 3.67
C ILE A 230 22.58 11.43 2.38
N ALA A 231 23.51 12.39 2.46
CA ALA A 231 24.04 13.08 1.28
C ALA A 231 24.71 12.11 0.29
N MET A 232 25.52 11.16 0.78
CA MET A 232 26.17 10.15 -0.05
C MET A 232 25.19 9.11 -0.62
N ALA A 233 24.10 8.80 0.09
CA ALA A 233 23.12 7.80 -0.32
C ALA A 233 22.22 8.28 -1.49
N ARG A 234 22.12 9.59 -1.70
CA ARG A 234 21.27 10.16 -2.74
C ARG A 234 21.85 10.04 -4.13
N ALA A 235 20.94 9.92 -5.10
CA ALA A 235 21.31 10.05 -6.50
C ALA A 235 21.80 11.47 -6.76
N GLU A 236 22.98 11.63 -7.36
CA GLU A 236 23.29 12.90 -7.99
C GLU A 236 22.37 13.08 -9.19
N GLY A 237 21.45 14.04 -9.08
CA GLY A 237 20.62 14.43 -10.21
C GLY A 237 21.46 15.02 -11.34
N GLY A 238 21.01 14.82 -12.57
CA GLY A 238 21.61 15.47 -13.75
C GLY A 238 21.51 16.99 -13.70
N LEU A 239 22.03 17.68 -14.73
CA LEU A 239 22.08 19.15 -14.78
C LEU A 239 20.71 19.81 -14.54
N GLY A 240 19.63 19.24 -15.09
CA GLY A 240 18.27 19.75 -14.90
C GLY A 240 17.79 19.69 -13.44
N VAL A 241 18.12 18.62 -12.71
CA VAL A 241 17.77 18.49 -11.28
C VAL A 241 18.55 19.51 -10.46
N LYS A 242 19.86 19.70 -10.75
CA LYS A 242 20.69 20.71 -10.08
C LYS A 242 20.14 22.12 -10.32
N LEU A 243 19.67 22.43 -11.53
CA LEU A 243 19.02 23.70 -11.85
C LEU A 243 17.72 23.88 -11.05
N LEU A 244 16.84 22.88 -11.03
CA LEU A 244 15.58 22.92 -10.28
C LEU A 244 15.81 23.08 -8.77
N ALA A 245 16.82 22.39 -8.22
CA ALA A 245 17.21 22.54 -6.82
C ALA A 245 17.69 23.95 -6.52
N GLY A 246 18.47 24.56 -7.42
CA GLY A 246 18.90 25.96 -7.30
C GLY A 246 17.73 26.94 -7.32
N VAL A 247 16.76 26.74 -8.22
CA VAL A 247 15.52 27.55 -8.26
C VAL A 247 14.72 27.36 -6.96
N ALA A 248 14.53 26.12 -6.50
CA ALA A 248 13.81 25.83 -5.27
C ALA A 248 14.47 26.49 -4.05
N ALA A 249 15.81 26.46 -3.97
CA ALA A 249 16.55 27.12 -2.92
C ALA A 249 16.38 28.66 -2.98
N ALA A 250 16.37 29.24 -4.18
CA ALA A 250 16.10 30.68 -4.36
C ALA A 250 14.69 31.08 -3.88
N PHE A 251 13.70 30.20 -4.02
CA PHE A 251 12.35 30.36 -3.46
C PHE A 251 12.21 29.85 -2.02
N GLY A 252 13.32 29.67 -1.30
CA GLY A 252 13.32 29.37 0.13
C GLY A 252 12.85 27.95 0.49
N LYS A 253 12.84 27.00 -0.46
CA LYS A 253 12.66 25.57 -0.17
C LYS A 253 13.89 25.06 0.60
N PRO A 254 13.71 24.27 1.69
CA PRO A 254 14.84 23.63 2.34
C PRO A 254 15.54 22.63 1.38
N PRO A 255 16.81 22.29 1.68
CA PRO A 255 17.48 21.21 0.96
C PRO A 255 16.69 19.92 1.10
N GLU A 256 16.85 19.02 0.13
CA GLU A 256 16.20 17.72 0.12
C GLU A 256 16.40 16.97 1.46
N GLY A 257 15.38 16.24 1.91
CA GLY A 257 15.36 15.50 3.19
C GLY A 257 14.94 16.32 4.38
N ALA A 258 14.41 17.52 4.16
CA ALA A 258 13.65 18.21 5.17
C ALA A 258 12.44 17.37 5.60
N CYS A 259 11.94 17.59 6.81
CA CYS A 259 10.79 16.88 7.35
C CYS A 259 9.61 16.91 6.36
N VAL A 260 9.37 18.06 5.75
CA VAL A 260 8.25 18.29 4.81
C VAL A 260 8.37 17.62 3.45
N ASP A 261 9.54 17.08 3.09
CA ASP A 261 9.63 16.28 1.87
C ASP A 261 8.86 14.95 2.03
N CYS A 262 8.87 14.36 3.23
CA CYS A 262 8.17 13.10 3.56
C CYS A 262 6.88 13.31 4.36
N HIS A 263 6.86 14.28 5.29
CA HIS A 263 5.72 14.64 6.13
C HIS A 263 4.99 15.84 5.53
N ARG A 264 4.15 15.56 4.52
CA ARG A 264 3.36 16.59 3.84
C ARG A 264 2.04 16.78 4.53
N GLU A 265 1.74 18.04 4.78
CA GLU A 265 0.49 18.49 5.37
C GLU A 265 -0.38 19.18 4.30
N HIS A 266 -1.65 19.43 4.61
CA HIS A 266 -2.67 19.96 3.68
C HIS A 266 -3.17 18.96 2.63
N GLU A 267 -2.90 17.66 2.82
CA GLU A 267 -3.37 16.59 1.94
C GLU A 267 -4.77 16.07 2.35
N GLY A 268 -5.39 16.64 3.39
CA GLY A 268 -6.75 16.32 3.82
C GLY A 268 -6.92 16.30 5.34
N ALA A 269 -8.18 16.35 5.80
CA ALA A 269 -8.54 16.37 7.22
C ALA A 269 -8.42 15.00 7.93
N GLY A 270 -8.08 13.95 7.18
CA GLY A 270 -7.98 12.58 7.69
C GLY A 270 -6.60 12.26 8.31
N PRO A 271 -6.32 10.99 8.56
CA PRO A 271 -4.97 10.53 8.89
C PRO A 271 -3.99 10.94 7.78
N MET A 272 -2.78 11.32 8.18
CA MET A 272 -1.70 11.60 7.23
C MET A 272 -1.47 10.37 6.35
N GLN A 273 -1.46 10.58 5.04
CA GLN A 273 -1.31 9.49 4.10
C GLN A 273 0.11 8.88 4.21
N PRO A 274 0.26 7.56 4.02
CA PRO A 274 1.57 6.94 3.97
C PRO A 274 2.47 7.61 2.93
N THR A 275 3.75 7.79 3.27
CA THR A 275 4.72 8.37 2.35
C THR A 275 4.87 7.49 1.10
N PRO A 276 4.78 8.07 -0.12
CA PRO A 276 5.01 7.35 -1.36
C PRO A 276 6.38 6.64 -1.41
N GLN A 277 6.43 5.47 -2.04
CA GLN A 277 7.63 4.64 -2.17
C GLN A 277 8.82 5.42 -2.75
N ALA A 278 8.57 6.33 -3.71
CA ALA A 278 9.60 7.14 -4.35
C ALA A 278 10.56 7.81 -3.34
N PHE A 279 10.02 8.36 -2.25
CA PHE A 279 10.81 9.04 -1.21
C PHE A 279 11.84 8.13 -0.53
N CYS A 280 11.49 6.86 -0.36
CA CYS A 280 12.43 5.87 0.17
C CYS A 280 13.44 5.47 -0.92
N THR A 281 12.95 5.21 -2.12
CA THR A 281 13.73 4.54 -3.18
C THR A 281 14.74 5.44 -3.87
N ASP A 282 14.59 6.77 -3.79
CA ASP A 282 15.57 7.73 -4.31
C ASP A 282 16.97 7.49 -3.68
N CYS A 283 16.98 7.11 -2.40
CA CYS A 283 18.19 6.70 -1.69
C CYS A 283 18.35 5.17 -1.68
N HIS A 284 17.28 4.43 -1.36
CA HIS A 284 17.37 3.00 -1.10
C HIS A 284 17.45 2.12 -2.34
N GLY A 285 17.02 2.60 -3.51
CA GLY A 285 16.97 1.80 -4.74
C GLY A 285 18.35 1.44 -5.29
N THR A 286 19.38 2.19 -4.96
CA THR A 286 20.79 1.97 -5.38
C THR A 286 21.77 2.27 -4.24
N LEU A 287 21.32 2.09 -2.99
CA LEU A 287 22.08 2.42 -1.79
C LEU A 287 23.44 1.71 -1.73
N LYS A 288 23.47 0.41 -2.04
CA LYS A 288 24.69 -0.41 -2.05
C LYS A 288 25.69 0.05 -3.10
N ASP A 289 25.21 0.65 -4.18
CA ASP A 289 26.07 1.16 -5.25
C ASP A 289 26.78 2.44 -4.83
N ARG A 290 26.16 3.23 -3.93
CA ARG A 290 26.70 4.51 -3.45
C ARG A 290 27.48 4.39 -2.14
N LEU A 291 26.94 3.63 -1.18
CA LEU A 291 27.59 3.33 0.10
C LEU A 291 28.23 1.95 0.05
N LYS A 292 29.49 1.87 -0.39
CA LYS A 292 30.20 0.58 -0.58
C LYS A 292 30.43 -0.20 0.72
N ASP A 293 30.38 0.48 1.86
CA ASP A 293 30.52 -0.09 3.20
C ASP A 293 29.19 -0.57 3.81
N THR A 294 28.05 -0.32 3.14
CA THR A 294 26.75 -0.75 3.65
C THR A 294 26.54 -2.24 3.51
N LYS A 295 25.92 -2.85 4.54
CA LYS A 295 25.43 -4.24 4.51
C LYS A 295 23.98 -4.35 4.06
N LEU A 296 23.32 -3.21 3.82
CA LEU A 296 21.93 -3.17 3.36
C LEU A 296 21.87 -3.47 1.86
N GLY A 297 20.87 -4.26 1.46
CA GLY A 297 20.54 -4.45 0.04
C GLY A 297 19.84 -3.24 -0.54
N ASN A 298 19.83 -3.15 -1.87
CA ASN A 298 19.04 -2.17 -2.60
C ASN A 298 17.54 -2.51 -2.49
N ALA A 299 16.71 -1.53 -2.16
CA ALA A 299 15.26 -1.64 -2.08
C ALA A 299 14.61 -0.51 -2.90
N ALA A 300 14.18 -0.84 -4.12
CA ALA A 300 13.53 0.07 -5.07
C ALA A 300 12.03 -0.23 -5.25
N ASP A 301 11.58 -1.45 -4.93
CA ASP A 301 10.19 -1.86 -5.08
C ASP A 301 9.93 -3.18 -4.36
N PHE A 302 8.82 -3.29 -3.61
CA PHE A 302 8.52 -4.54 -2.89
C PHE A 302 8.36 -5.74 -3.84
N GLY A 303 7.65 -5.59 -4.95
CA GLY A 303 7.34 -6.67 -5.87
C GLY A 303 8.53 -7.15 -6.68
N THR A 304 9.42 -6.24 -7.07
CA THR A 304 10.44 -6.52 -8.09
C THR A 304 11.88 -6.32 -7.62
N SER A 305 12.12 -5.45 -6.65
CA SER A 305 13.46 -5.01 -6.27
C SER A 305 13.54 -4.69 -4.78
N HIS A 306 13.31 -5.71 -3.95
CA HIS A 306 13.46 -5.64 -2.50
C HIS A 306 14.29 -6.85 -2.04
N PRO A 307 15.26 -6.67 -1.12
CA PRO A 307 16.06 -7.78 -0.62
C PRO A 307 15.19 -8.77 0.16
N GLN A 308 15.68 -9.97 0.38
CA GLN A 308 15.01 -10.88 1.28
C GLN A 308 14.91 -10.30 2.70
N PHE A 309 13.87 -10.70 3.43
CA PHE A 309 13.72 -10.36 4.84
C PHE A 309 14.90 -10.88 5.66
N SER A 310 15.21 -10.15 6.74
CA SER A 310 16.21 -10.58 7.71
C SER A 310 15.56 -10.78 9.06
N ALA A 311 15.85 -11.92 9.68
CA ALA A 311 15.39 -12.27 11.01
C ALA A 311 16.53 -12.14 12.03
N LEU A 312 16.18 -11.73 13.25
CA LEU A 312 17.03 -11.86 14.41
C LEU A 312 16.91 -13.29 14.93
N VAL A 313 17.95 -14.10 14.76
CA VAL A 313 17.98 -15.51 15.19
C VAL A 313 18.95 -15.71 16.33
N GLN A 314 18.62 -16.63 17.22
CA GLN A 314 19.45 -17.11 18.30
C GLN A 314 20.50 -18.07 17.75
N ALA A 315 21.71 -17.55 17.50
CA ALA A 315 22.82 -18.33 16.98
C ALA A 315 23.47 -19.23 18.04
N ARG A 316 23.36 -18.85 19.33
CA ARG A 316 23.78 -19.70 20.46
C ARG A 316 22.79 -19.61 21.62
N PRO A 317 22.25 -20.75 22.09
CA PRO A 317 21.39 -20.81 23.27
C PRO A 317 22.18 -20.73 24.58
N GLY A 318 21.48 -20.48 25.69
CA GLY A 318 22.04 -20.47 27.05
C GLY A 318 21.58 -19.29 27.90
N GLN A 319 22.19 -19.13 29.08
CA GLN A 319 21.86 -18.05 30.03
C GLN A 319 22.10 -16.65 29.44
N HIS A 320 23.08 -16.53 28.54
CA HIS A 320 23.37 -15.31 27.80
C HIS A 320 23.28 -15.60 26.29
N PRO A 321 22.05 -15.64 25.75
CA PRO A 321 21.85 -16.02 24.36
C PRO A 321 22.50 -14.99 23.42
N ARG A 322 23.12 -15.48 22.35
CA ARG A 322 23.71 -14.62 21.32
C ARG A 322 22.81 -14.58 20.10
N PHE A 323 22.34 -13.40 19.77
CA PHE A 323 21.54 -13.16 18.59
C PHE A 323 22.38 -12.64 17.43
N SER A 324 21.97 -12.99 16.22
CA SER A 324 22.53 -12.47 14.99
C SER A 324 21.42 -12.18 14.00
N ARG A 325 21.55 -11.11 13.22
CA ARG A 325 20.63 -10.84 12.12
C ARG A 325 21.09 -11.61 10.89
N ALA A 326 20.21 -12.43 10.32
CA ALA A 326 20.49 -13.26 9.15
C ALA A 326 19.39 -13.09 8.09
N SER A 327 19.78 -13.09 6.81
CA SER A 327 18.81 -13.11 5.69
C SER A 327 18.11 -14.47 5.62
N LEU A 328 16.81 -14.48 5.34
CA LEU A 328 16.05 -15.72 5.13
C LEU A 328 16.53 -16.52 3.91
N ASP A 329 17.26 -15.91 2.97
CA ASP A 329 17.85 -16.62 1.82
C ASP A 329 18.88 -17.66 2.27
N SER A 330 19.57 -17.38 3.38
CA SER A 330 20.53 -18.31 3.97
C SER A 330 19.88 -19.46 4.73
N ARG A 331 18.54 -19.47 4.84
CA ARG A 331 17.73 -20.43 5.62
C ARG A 331 18.27 -20.56 7.05
N PRO A 332 18.34 -19.44 7.80
CA PRO A 332 18.98 -19.43 9.11
C PRO A 332 18.20 -20.30 10.10
N MET A 333 18.93 -20.85 11.06
CA MET A 333 18.36 -21.61 12.16
C MET A 333 18.24 -20.73 13.41
N ASP A 334 17.22 -20.99 14.22
CA ASP A 334 16.96 -20.34 15.51
C ASP A 334 17.03 -21.38 16.64
N ASP A 335 18.12 -21.40 17.38
CA ASP A 335 18.32 -22.40 18.43
C ASP A 335 17.75 -21.90 19.76
N SER A 336 16.47 -22.16 19.98
CA SER A 336 15.74 -21.82 21.20
C SER A 336 16.16 -22.64 22.43
N GLY A 337 16.93 -23.72 22.25
CA GLY A 337 17.27 -24.69 23.30
C GLY A 337 16.23 -25.79 23.54
N LEU A 338 15.14 -25.81 22.75
CA LEU A 338 14.07 -26.81 22.82
C LEU A 338 14.24 -27.91 21.75
N LYS A 339 13.81 -29.13 22.09
CA LYS A 339 13.64 -30.26 21.17
C LYS A 339 12.15 -30.45 20.92
N PHE A 340 11.67 -29.92 19.81
CA PHE A 340 10.25 -29.91 19.45
C PHE A 340 10.05 -29.89 17.93
N PRO A 341 9.96 -31.06 17.29
CA PRO A 341 9.66 -31.14 15.86
C PRO A 341 8.13 -31.04 15.65
N HIS A 342 7.69 -30.10 14.80
CA HIS A 342 6.26 -29.84 14.58
C HIS A 342 5.60 -30.94 13.75
N ASP A 343 6.32 -31.59 12.85
CA ASP A 343 5.79 -32.67 12.00
C ASP A 343 5.20 -33.83 12.82
N ILE A 344 5.83 -34.21 13.94
CA ILE A 344 5.34 -35.25 14.84
C ILE A 344 4.06 -34.80 15.54
N HIS A 345 4.00 -33.54 15.96
CA HIS A 345 2.88 -33.00 16.74
C HIS A 345 1.66 -32.69 15.87
N LEU A 346 1.88 -32.24 14.64
CA LEU A 346 0.83 -31.90 13.68
C LEU A 346 0.45 -33.07 12.76
N SER A 347 1.10 -34.23 12.90
CA SER A 347 0.76 -35.43 12.12
C SER A 347 -0.70 -35.82 12.33
N ALA A 348 -1.41 -36.09 11.22
CA ALA A 348 -2.77 -36.61 11.24
C ALA A 348 -2.86 -38.09 11.69
N SER A 349 -1.71 -38.75 11.84
CA SER A 349 -1.59 -40.16 12.19
C SER A 349 -0.58 -40.39 13.32
N GLY A 350 -0.52 -41.62 13.85
CA GLY A 350 0.40 -41.99 14.91
C GLY A 350 -0.10 -41.64 16.32
N GLY A 351 0.84 -41.63 17.27
CA GLY A 351 0.54 -41.51 18.71
C GLY A 351 -0.10 -40.18 19.08
N VAL A 352 0.41 -39.07 18.57
CA VAL A 352 -0.10 -37.72 18.90
C VAL A 352 -1.53 -37.54 18.39
N ALA A 353 -1.82 -37.92 17.13
CA ALA A 353 -3.18 -37.88 16.59
C ALA A 353 -4.15 -38.75 17.39
N LYS A 354 -3.71 -39.94 17.86
CA LYS A 354 -4.52 -40.79 18.73
C LYS A 354 -4.81 -40.11 20.07
N MET A 355 -3.81 -39.46 20.69
CA MET A 355 -3.99 -38.70 21.93
C MET A 355 -4.99 -37.55 21.73
N ALA A 356 -4.83 -36.75 20.68
CA ALA A 356 -5.75 -35.67 20.33
C ALA A 356 -7.21 -36.17 20.25
N ARG A 357 -7.45 -37.29 19.54
CA ARG A 357 -8.78 -37.93 19.45
C ARG A 357 -9.33 -38.37 20.80
N THR A 358 -8.51 -39.00 21.64
CA THR A 358 -8.96 -39.45 22.97
C THR A 358 -9.28 -38.30 23.91
N MET A 359 -8.69 -37.13 23.67
CA MET A 359 -8.78 -35.95 24.52
C MET A 359 -9.72 -34.88 23.94
N LYS A 360 -10.40 -35.18 22.83
CA LYS A 360 -11.31 -34.30 22.09
C LYS A 360 -12.39 -33.66 22.97
N ALA A 361 -13.07 -34.44 23.80
CA ALA A 361 -14.14 -33.93 24.66
C ALA A 361 -13.63 -33.04 25.80
N GLN A 362 -12.42 -33.30 26.31
CA GLN A 362 -11.86 -32.59 27.47
C GLN A 362 -11.19 -31.27 27.07
N TYR A 363 -10.55 -31.23 25.90
CA TYR A 363 -9.71 -30.11 25.49
C TYR A 363 -10.08 -29.49 24.14
N GLY A 364 -11.12 -30.01 23.45
CA GLY A 364 -11.63 -29.43 22.21
C GLY A 364 -10.73 -29.66 20.99
N PHE A 365 -9.89 -30.69 21.02
CA PHE A 365 -9.03 -31.06 19.90
C PHE A 365 -9.79 -31.63 18.71
N GLY A 366 -9.17 -31.57 17.53
CA GLY A 366 -9.66 -32.26 16.34
C GLY A 366 -9.25 -33.73 16.29
N ASP A 367 -9.27 -34.31 15.09
CA ASP A 367 -8.74 -35.66 14.86
C ASP A 367 -7.21 -35.72 14.84
N ALA A 368 -6.58 -34.53 14.85
CA ALA A 368 -5.17 -34.22 15.03
C ALA A 368 -5.07 -32.85 15.73
N LEU A 369 -3.87 -32.51 16.21
CA LEU A 369 -3.59 -31.16 16.74
C LEU A 369 -3.54 -30.13 15.60
N ALA A 370 -3.95 -28.92 15.90
CA ALA A 370 -3.88 -27.76 15.01
C ALA A 370 -3.05 -26.64 15.64
N CYS A 371 -2.64 -25.66 14.84
CA CYS A 371 -1.81 -24.53 15.28
C CYS A 371 -2.37 -23.82 16.53
N LYS A 372 -3.70 -23.63 16.59
CA LYS A 372 -4.42 -22.97 17.69
C LYS A 372 -4.32 -23.71 19.04
N ASP A 373 -3.96 -24.99 19.01
CA ASP A 373 -3.91 -25.82 20.21
C ASP A 373 -2.64 -25.54 21.04
N CYS A 374 -1.66 -24.81 20.48
CA CYS A 374 -0.47 -24.32 21.20
C CYS A 374 -0.23 -22.82 21.00
N HIS A 375 -0.49 -22.28 19.81
CA HIS A 375 -0.28 -20.86 19.52
C HIS A 375 -1.50 -20.02 19.89
N LYS A 376 -1.35 -19.23 20.96
CA LYS A 376 -2.38 -18.30 21.43
C LYS A 376 -2.08 -16.88 20.96
N PRO A 377 -2.99 -16.23 20.19
CA PRO A 377 -2.82 -14.83 19.83
C PRO A 377 -2.73 -13.92 21.06
N THR A 378 -2.01 -12.81 20.94
CA THR A 378 -2.07 -11.71 21.90
C THR A 378 -3.46 -11.06 21.88
N ALA A 379 -3.82 -10.33 22.93
CA ALA A 379 -5.16 -9.75 23.07
C ALA A 379 -5.51 -8.73 21.97
N ASP A 380 -4.51 -8.07 21.40
CA ASP A 380 -4.61 -7.17 20.24
C ASP A 380 -4.73 -7.93 18.90
N GLY A 381 -4.57 -9.25 18.88
CA GLY A 381 -4.60 -10.08 17.68
C GLY A 381 -3.39 -9.91 16.75
N VAL A 382 -2.37 -9.16 17.17
CA VAL A 382 -1.24 -8.78 16.31
C VAL A 382 -0.11 -9.82 16.34
N ARG A 383 0.05 -10.55 17.46
CA ARG A 383 1.14 -11.50 17.71
C ARG A 383 0.64 -12.77 18.38
N PHE A 384 1.57 -13.64 18.78
CA PHE A 384 1.30 -14.84 19.58
C PHE A 384 2.09 -14.78 20.88
N LEU A 385 1.51 -15.30 21.96
CA LEU A 385 2.17 -15.47 23.24
C LEU A 385 3.21 -16.61 23.17
N PRO A 386 4.26 -16.58 24.01
CA PRO A 386 5.16 -17.72 24.14
C PRO A 386 4.39 -18.97 24.54
N VAL A 387 4.83 -20.10 24.00
CA VAL A 387 4.32 -21.42 24.39
C VAL A 387 4.94 -21.78 25.74
N ASP A 388 4.14 -22.27 26.67
CA ASP A 388 4.60 -22.69 27.99
C ASP A 388 4.15 -24.13 28.30
N MET A 389 4.89 -24.80 29.18
CA MET A 389 4.69 -26.24 29.41
C MET A 389 3.37 -26.50 30.11
N GLU A 390 3.09 -25.76 31.18
CA GLU A 390 1.93 -25.95 32.05
C GLU A 390 0.61 -25.84 31.27
N ARG A 391 0.55 -24.88 30.34
CA ARG A 391 -0.64 -24.63 29.52
C ARG A 391 -0.72 -25.55 28.30
N ASP A 392 0.37 -25.67 27.55
CA ASP A 392 0.31 -26.20 26.17
C ASP A 392 0.83 -27.63 26.06
N CYS A 393 1.55 -28.15 27.07
CA CYS A 393 2.20 -29.46 27.01
C CYS A 393 1.74 -30.43 28.09
N GLN A 394 1.51 -29.95 29.32
CA GLN A 394 1.30 -30.78 30.52
C GLN A 394 0.11 -31.72 30.42
N MET A 395 -0.88 -31.37 29.62
CA MET A 395 -2.07 -32.19 29.37
C MET A 395 -1.73 -33.55 28.74
N CYS A 396 -0.72 -33.60 27.86
CA CYS A 396 -0.27 -34.81 27.18
C CYS A 396 1.05 -35.33 27.78
N HIS A 397 1.95 -34.43 28.12
CA HIS A 397 3.25 -34.71 28.72
C HIS A 397 3.20 -34.49 30.23
N SER A 398 2.54 -35.41 30.94
CA SER A 398 2.38 -35.32 32.39
C SER A 398 3.73 -35.32 33.12
N LEU A 399 3.90 -34.36 34.02
CA LEU A 399 5.01 -34.30 34.98
C LEU A 399 4.65 -34.95 36.32
N ALA A 400 3.52 -35.66 36.41
CA ALA A 400 3.10 -36.33 37.64
C ALA A 400 4.08 -37.45 38.02
N PHE A 401 4.53 -37.46 39.27
CA PHE A 401 5.47 -38.48 39.77
C PHE A 401 4.94 -39.27 40.97
N GLU A 402 3.90 -38.76 41.66
CA GLU A 402 3.22 -39.48 42.73
C GLU A 402 1.74 -39.09 42.86
N THR A 403 0.98 -39.93 43.57
CA THR A 403 -0.41 -39.67 43.95
C THR A 403 -0.55 -39.83 45.45
N ILE A 404 -1.06 -38.80 46.13
CA ILE A 404 -1.34 -38.80 47.56
C ILE A 404 -2.82 -38.50 47.75
N GLY A 405 -3.60 -39.43 48.30
CA GLY A 405 -5.02 -39.20 48.60
C GLY A 405 -5.86 -38.81 47.37
N GLY A 406 -5.50 -39.29 46.18
CA GLY A 406 -6.16 -38.92 44.92
C GLY A 406 -5.64 -37.63 44.27
N THR A 407 -4.72 -36.89 44.92
CA THR A 407 -4.06 -35.72 44.34
C THR A 407 -2.74 -36.11 43.70
N PHE A 408 -2.56 -35.78 42.41
CA PHE A 408 -1.29 -35.95 41.72
C PHE A 408 -0.34 -34.81 42.06
N ARG A 409 0.89 -35.13 42.46
CA ARG A 409 1.98 -34.15 42.56
C ARG A 409 2.83 -34.21 41.30
N THR A 410 3.20 -33.05 40.79
CA THR A 410 3.98 -32.87 39.57
C THR A 410 5.37 -32.34 39.86
N LEU A 411 6.33 -32.70 39.00
CA LEU A 411 7.63 -32.05 38.96
C LEU A 411 7.47 -30.59 38.52
N ARG A 412 8.18 -29.68 39.18
CA ARG A 412 8.13 -28.24 38.88
C ARG A 412 8.89 -27.94 37.58
N HIS A 413 8.20 -27.42 36.57
CA HIS A 413 8.85 -27.01 35.32
C HIS A 413 9.68 -25.75 35.53
N GLY A 414 10.78 -25.62 34.77
CA GLY A 414 11.73 -24.50 34.89
C GLY A 414 12.58 -24.46 36.18
N GLN A 415 12.42 -25.41 37.11
CA GLN A 415 13.11 -25.41 38.40
C GLN A 415 13.87 -26.74 38.65
N PRO A 416 14.94 -27.03 37.89
CA PRO A 416 15.64 -28.33 37.96
C PRO A 416 16.15 -28.67 39.37
N ASP A 417 16.65 -27.68 40.12
CA ASP A 417 17.12 -27.90 41.50
C ASP A 417 15.98 -28.31 42.45
N GLN A 418 14.79 -27.73 42.25
CA GLN A 418 13.61 -28.08 43.02
C GLN A 418 13.09 -29.47 42.66
N VAL A 419 13.16 -29.85 41.37
CA VAL A 419 12.85 -31.22 40.93
C VAL A 419 13.75 -32.24 41.63
N VAL A 420 15.06 -31.98 41.69
CA VAL A 420 16.01 -32.84 42.39
C VAL A 420 15.67 -32.92 43.89
N ALA A 421 15.38 -31.79 44.52
CA ALA A 421 14.99 -31.74 45.92
C ALA A 421 13.68 -32.51 46.20
N ASP A 422 12.68 -32.36 45.34
CA ASP A 422 11.37 -33.02 45.45
C ASP A 422 11.48 -34.53 45.33
N LEU A 423 12.25 -35.03 44.36
CA LEU A 423 12.50 -36.47 44.20
C LEU A 423 13.24 -37.03 45.41
N ARG A 424 14.29 -36.34 45.86
CA ARG A 424 15.02 -36.73 47.07
C ARG A 424 14.13 -36.74 48.31
N ALA A 425 13.25 -35.75 48.46
CA ALA A 425 12.29 -35.70 49.55
C ALA A 425 11.31 -36.88 49.48
N TYR A 426 10.70 -37.14 48.31
CA TYR A 426 9.76 -38.23 48.08
C TYR A 426 10.33 -39.60 48.44
N PHE A 427 11.53 -39.94 47.95
CA PHE A 427 12.16 -41.23 48.21
C PHE A 427 12.65 -41.39 49.67
N ARG A 428 12.86 -40.28 50.40
CA ARG A 428 13.15 -40.31 51.84
C ARG A 428 11.91 -40.38 52.71
N SER A 429 10.82 -39.72 52.32
CA SER A 429 9.60 -39.61 53.14
C SER A 429 8.60 -40.74 52.89
N THR A 430 8.72 -41.48 51.79
CA THR A 430 7.81 -42.59 51.46
C THR A 430 8.51 -43.94 51.61
N GLY A 431 7.83 -44.89 52.25
CA GLY A 431 8.24 -46.30 52.22
C GLY A 431 7.87 -46.98 50.90
N PRO A 432 8.46 -48.14 50.56
CA PRO A 432 7.95 -48.95 49.47
C PRO A 432 6.52 -49.41 49.76
N ALA A 433 5.74 -49.69 48.70
CA ALA A 433 4.39 -50.21 48.84
C ALA A 433 4.42 -51.46 49.73
N GLN A 434 3.71 -51.42 50.85
CA GLN A 434 3.69 -52.52 51.81
C GLN A 434 2.88 -53.69 51.24
N PRO A 435 3.46 -54.89 51.09
CA PRO A 435 2.73 -56.07 50.70
C PRO A 435 1.55 -56.34 51.65
N MET A 436 0.39 -56.70 51.11
CA MET A 436 -0.79 -57.04 51.92
C MET A 436 -0.52 -58.17 52.94
N ALA A 437 0.40 -59.08 52.62
CA ALA A 437 0.85 -60.13 53.53
C ALA A 437 1.52 -59.60 54.83
N LEU A 438 2.07 -58.39 54.80
CA LEU A 438 2.65 -57.69 55.95
C LEU A 438 1.67 -56.71 56.61
N ALA A 439 0.46 -56.53 56.08
CA ALA A 439 -0.54 -55.54 56.55
C ALA A 439 -1.49 -56.07 57.65
N GLY A 440 -1.10 -57.14 58.37
CA GLY A 440 -1.79 -57.60 59.58
C GLY A 440 -3.09 -58.40 59.41
N THR A 441 -3.74 -58.37 58.24
CA THR A 441 -5.09 -58.96 58.04
C THR A 441 -5.17 -60.16 57.08
N ALA A 442 -4.03 -60.68 56.60
CA ALA A 442 -4.05 -61.83 55.68
C ALA A 442 -4.46 -63.13 56.39
N ARG A 443 -5.54 -63.78 55.91
CA ARG A 443 -5.92 -65.16 56.28
C ARG A 443 -4.79 -66.11 55.87
N ARG A 444 -4.23 -66.87 56.81
CA ARG A 444 -3.01 -67.67 56.61
C ARG A 444 -3.33 -69.16 56.43
N ARG A 445 -2.60 -69.84 55.55
CA ARG A 445 -2.52 -71.31 55.54
C ARG A 445 -1.46 -71.76 56.55
N PRO A 446 -1.75 -72.72 57.43
CA PRO A 446 -0.72 -73.31 58.31
C PRO A 446 0.45 -73.89 57.49
N GLY A 447 1.70 -73.57 57.87
CA GLY A 447 2.92 -74.08 57.22
C GLY A 447 3.65 -73.12 56.27
N ASP A 448 3.18 -71.88 56.08
CA ASP A 448 3.80 -70.93 55.16
C ASP A 448 4.97 -70.14 55.81
N TYR A 449 6.20 -70.66 55.66
CA TYR A 449 7.44 -70.07 56.18
C TYR A 449 7.99 -68.90 55.33
N ALA A 450 7.23 -68.39 54.35
CA ALA A 450 7.65 -67.30 53.48
C ALA A 450 7.79 -65.93 54.18
N GLN A 451 7.42 -65.80 55.45
CA GLN A 451 7.49 -64.56 56.23
C GLN A 451 8.90 -63.95 56.27
N GLY A 452 9.95 -64.76 56.49
CA GLY A 452 11.33 -64.24 56.52
C GLY A 452 11.74 -63.61 55.19
N ARG A 453 11.41 -64.27 54.07
CA ARG A 453 11.76 -63.76 52.72
C ARG A 453 11.03 -62.47 52.37
N LEU A 454 9.71 -62.41 52.60
CA LEU A 454 8.93 -61.18 52.33
C LEU A 454 9.33 -60.04 53.26
N TYR A 455 9.58 -60.33 54.54
CA TYR A 455 10.04 -59.34 55.51
C TYR A 455 11.41 -58.79 55.11
N HIS A 456 12.42 -59.63 54.90
CA HIS A 456 13.76 -59.18 54.48
C HIS A 456 13.74 -58.45 53.13
N ALA A 457 12.90 -58.85 52.18
CA ALA A 457 12.72 -58.15 50.92
C ALA A 457 12.10 -56.76 51.10
N TYR A 458 11.06 -56.61 51.93
CA TYR A 458 10.40 -55.32 52.18
C TYR A 458 11.31 -54.35 52.94
N PHE A 459 11.91 -54.78 54.05
CA PHE A 459 12.79 -53.93 54.86
C PHE A 459 14.12 -53.64 54.16
N GLY A 460 14.64 -54.59 53.35
CA GLY A 460 15.77 -54.35 52.45
C GLY A 460 15.44 -53.32 51.37
N ALA A 461 14.25 -53.41 50.75
CA ALA A 461 13.78 -52.42 49.79
C ALA A 461 13.53 -51.04 50.44
N ALA A 462 13.06 -51.01 51.69
CA ALA A 462 12.87 -49.77 52.45
C ALA A 462 14.21 -49.11 52.79
N ALA A 463 15.19 -49.89 53.23
CA ALA A 463 16.54 -49.41 53.53
C ALA A 463 17.28 -48.89 52.28
N ALA A 464 17.09 -49.55 51.13
CA ALA A 464 17.68 -49.14 49.85
C ALA A 464 16.89 -48.04 49.11
N ARG A 465 15.74 -47.61 49.63
CA ARG A 465 14.87 -46.64 48.94
C ARG A 465 15.48 -45.24 48.83
N PRO A 466 16.13 -44.67 49.88
CA PRO A 466 16.80 -43.38 49.75
C PRO A 466 17.87 -43.35 48.67
N SER A 467 18.63 -44.45 48.48
CA SER A 467 19.63 -44.56 47.40
C SER A 467 19.02 -44.59 46.00
N ARG A 468 17.74 -44.93 45.84
CA ARG A 468 17.02 -44.87 44.55
C ARG A 468 16.62 -43.46 44.13
N ALA A 469 16.74 -42.46 45.03
CA ALA A 469 16.47 -41.07 44.69
C ALA A 469 17.36 -40.58 43.53
N GLU A 470 18.66 -40.91 43.56
CA GLU A 470 19.60 -40.49 42.52
C GLU A 470 19.35 -41.21 41.19
N ASP A 471 18.86 -42.46 41.22
CA ASP A 471 18.44 -43.18 40.01
C ASP A 471 17.22 -42.50 39.38
N ALA A 472 16.23 -42.10 40.19
CA ALA A 472 15.07 -41.37 39.72
C ALA A 472 15.44 -39.99 39.15
N VAL A 473 16.32 -39.26 39.84
CA VAL A 473 16.87 -38.00 39.34
C VAL A 473 17.55 -38.22 37.99
N ARG A 474 18.47 -39.18 37.90
CA ARG A 474 19.16 -39.52 36.65
C ARG A 474 18.18 -39.89 35.55
N ALA A 475 17.14 -40.66 35.85
CA ALA A 475 16.12 -41.06 34.89
C ALA A 475 15.37 -39.85 34.30
N VAL A 476 14.99 -38.87 35.12
CA VAL A 476 14.27 -37.67 34.66
C VAL A 476 15.11 -36.80 33.71
N PHE A 477 16.43 -36.73 33.95
CA PHE A 477 17.37 -35.92 33.17
C PHE A 477 18.10 -36.67 32.04
N SER A 478 17.86 -37.98 31.88
CA SER A 478 18.46 -38.81 30.82
C SER A 478 17.46 -39.11 29.71
N LYS A 479 17.94 -39.67 28.58
CA LYS A 479 17.10 -40.06 27.44
C LYS A 479 15.88 -40.89 27.86
N GLY A 480 14.69 -40.48 27.40
CA GLY A 480 13.41 -41.07 27.83
C GLY A 480 12.83 -40.45 29.12
N GLY A 481 13.52 -39.47 29.69
CA GLY A 481 13.14 -38.75 30.90
C GLY A 481 12.38 -37.46 30.61
N ALA A 482 11.53 -37.08 31.56
CA ALA A 482 10.62 -35.94 31.44
C ALA A 482 11.31 -34.60 31.10
N CYS A 483 12.56 -34.39 31.52
CA CYS A 483 13.30 -33.18 31.17
C CYS A 483 14.09 -33.33 29.86
N TYR A 484 14.73 -34.48 29.64
CA TYR A 484 15.67 -34.67 28.52
C TYR A 484 15.01 -34.66 27.15
N ASP A 485 13.79 -35.21 27.05
CA ASP A 485 13.16 -35.39 25.75
C ASP A 485 12.76 -34.06 25.11
N CYS A 486 12.48 -33.04 25.94
CA CYS A 486 12.18 -31.68 25.47
C CYS A 486 13.37 -30.73 25.55
N HIS A 487 14.30 -30.91 26.49
CA HIS A 487 15.39 -29.95 26.72
C HIS A 487 16.77 -30.48 26.39
N ILE A 488 17.70 -29.55 26.13
CA ILE A 488 19.13 -29.86 26.14
C ILE A 488 19.60 -29.92 27.60
N VAL A 489 20.06 -31.10 28.02
CA VAL A 489 20.49 -31.37 29.40
C VAL A 489 21.99 -31.66 29.45
N THR A 490 22.66 -31.07 30.43
CA THR A 490 24.08 -31.31 30.73
C THR A 490 24.21 -32.09 32.04
N PRO A 491 24.88 -33.26 32.05
CA PRO A 491 25.03 -34.06 33.26
C PRO A 491 26.07 -33.48 34.23
N PRO A 492 25.96 -33.81 35.53
CA PRO A 492 26.98 -33.46 36.53
C PRO A 492 28.38 -33.91 36.12
N GLY A 493 29.40 -33.16 36.51
CA GLY A 493 30.81 -33.40 36.18
C GLY A 493 31.25 -32.83 34.83
N THR A 494 30.31 -32.46 33.95
CA THR A 494 30.64 -31.79 32.69
C THR A 494 30.97 -30.32 32.95
N ASN A 495 32.10 -29.84 32.42
CA ASN A 495 32.56 -28.45 32.59
C ASN A 495 32.64 -27.96 34.05
N GLY A 496 32.90 -28.88 35.00
CA GLY A 496 33.01 -28.55 36.42
C GLY A 496 31.66 -28.35 37.14
N ASN A 497 30.53 -28.64 36.49
CA ASN A 497 29.21 -28.49 37.08
C ASN A 497 28.93 -29.56 38.15
N ALA A 498 28.49 -29.15 39.34
CA ALA A 498 28.18 -30.06 40.44
C ALA A 498 26.83 -30.80 40.30
N GLY A 499 25.92 -30.31 39.45
CA GLY A 499 24.56 -30.82 39.30
C GLY A 499 24.11 -30.94 37.85
N TRP A 500 22.90 -31.47 37.67
CA TRP A 500 22.22 -31.52 36.38
C TRP A 500 21.85 -30.10 35.95
N GLN A 501 22.13 -29.76 34.70
CA GLN A 501 21.75 -28.46 34.14
C GLN A 501 20.82 -28.65 32.95
N VAL A 502 19.77 -27.83 32.91
CA VAL A 502 18.86 -27.71 31.78
C VAL A 502 19.17 -26.39 31.10
N LEU A 503 19.40 -26.43 29.79
CA LEU A 503 19.65 -25.22 29.02
C LEU A 503 18.38 -24.34 29.03
N PRO A 504 18.47 -23.05 29.43
CA PRO A 504 17.32 -22.17 29.40
C PRO A 504 16.76 -22.01 27.99
N VAL A 505 15.44 -22.11 27.87
CA VAL A 505 14.73 -21.90 26.62
C VAL A 505 14.45 -20.41 26.43
N HIS A 506 14.69 -19.89 25.22
CA HIS A 506 14.34 -18.52 24.86
C HIS A 506 13.47 -18.51 23.61
N GLN A 507 12.29 -17.90 23.72
CA GLN A 507 11.35 -17.75 22.60
C GLN A 507 11.22 -16.26 22.27
N PRO A 508 11.81 -15.77 21.17
CA PRO A 508 11.67 -14.38 20.80
C PRO A 508 10.23 -14.08 20.36
N MET A 509 9.66 -13.00 20.90
CA MET A 509 8.32 -12.52 20.51
C MET A 509 8.28 -11.93 19.10
N ARG A 510 9.45 -11.63 18.52
CA ARG A 510 9.58 -10.99 17.22
C ARG A 510 10.94 -11.31 16.60
N TYR A 511 10.91 -11.75 15.34
CA TYR A 511 12.10 -11.98 14.55
C TYR A 511 12.47 -10.79 13.65
N MET A 512 11.47 -10.06 13.15
CA MET A 512 11.68 -8.88 12.28
C MET A 512 11.61 -7.59 13.09
N MET A 513 12.71 -7.22 13.76
CA MET A 513 12.71 -6.12 14.75
C MET A 513 12.35 -4.74 14.17
N ASN A 514 12.71 -4.47 12.92
CA ASN A 514 12.58 -3.15 12.30
C ASN A 514 11.51 -3.10 11.19
N GLY A 515 10.70 -4.16 11.04
CA GLY A 515 9.62 -4.25 10.06
C GLY A 515 8.31 -4.62 10.73
N TRP A 516 7.24 -3.90 10.43
CA TRP A 516 5.90 -4.19 10.91
C TRP A 516 5.24 -5.27 10.05
N PHE A 517 4.84 -6.35 10.71
CA PHE A 517 3.93 -7.35 10.17
C PHE A 517 3.04 -7.83 11.30
N ASP A 518 1.73 -7.82 11.05
CA ASP A 518 0.71 -8.38 11.92
C ASP A 518 -0.16 -9.39 11.15
N HIS A 519 -0.76 -10.33 11.89
CA HIS A 519 -1.61 -11.36 11.31
C HIS A 519 -3.07 -10.89 11.13
N ALA A 520 -3.43 -9.67 11.56
CA ALA A 520 -4.83 -9.24 11.60
C ALA A 520 -5.44 -9.15 10.19
N ALA A 521 -4.67 -8.61 9.24
CA ALA A 521 -5.07 -8.57 7.83
C ALA A 521 -5.13 -9.96 7.17
N HIS A 522 -4.47 -10.96 7.74
CA HIS A 522 -4.32 -12.32 7.21
C HIS A 522 -5.15 -13.38 7.98
N ARG A 523 -6.05 -12.96 8.87
CA ARG A 523 -6.81 -13.88 9.75
C ARG A 523 -7.66 -14.93 9.02
N THR A 524 -7.98 -14.69 7.74
CA THR A 524 -8.74 -15.62 6.89
C THR A 524 -7.84 -16.61 6.16
N GLU A 525 -6.53 -16.35 6.12
CA GLU A 525 -5.55 -17.25 5.53
C GLU A 525 -5.24 -18.42 6.47
N LYS A 526 -4.90 -19.57 5.88
CA LYS A 526 -4.41 -20.71 6.63
C LYS A 526 -2.97 -20.46 7.06
N CYS A 527 -2.60 -20.80 8.29
CA CYS A 527 -1.22 -20.64 8.77
C CYS A 527 -0.20 -21.32 7.83
N GLU A 528 -0.59 -22.46 7.28
CA GLU A 528 0.22 -23.31 6.40
C GLU A 528 0.45 -22.72 5.00
N SER A 529 -0.26 -21.66 4.61
CA SER A 529 0.01 -20.94 3.36
C SER A 529 1.36 -20.21 3.42
N CYS A 530 1.80 -19.83 4.62
CA CYS A 530 3.05 -19.10 4.85
C CYS A 530 4.06 -19.90 5.70
N HIS A 531 3.57 -20.66 6.68
CA HIS A 531 4.40 -21.39 7.64
C HIS A 531 4.37 -22.90 7.36
N ALA A 532 5.50 -23.44 6.88
CA ALA A 532 5.63 -24.88 6.57
C ALA A 532 5.81 -25.77 7.82
N ALA A 533 5.15 -25.45 8.93
CA ALA A 533 5.30 -26.14 10.22
C ALA A 533 5.06 -27.67 10.17
N PRO A 534 4.04 -28.20 9.44
CA PRO A 534 3.84 -29.64 9.35
C PRO A 534 5.00 -30.43 8.71
N LYS A 535 5.95 -29.74 8.08
CA LYS A 535 7.14 -30.34 7.45
C LYS A 535 8.42 -30.11 8.28
N SER A 536 8.30 -29.53 9.48
CA SER A 536 9.44 -29.16 10.31
C SER A 536 9.86 -30.32 11.20
N HIS A 537 10.96 -30.97 10.85
CA HIS A 537 11.52 -32.11 11.58
C HIS A 537 12.52 -31.70 12.68
N ASP A 538 12.84 -30.41 12.76
CA ASP A 538 13.81 -29.85 13.70
C ASP A 538 13.25 -28.58 14.33
N ALA A 539 13.39 -28.43 15.65
CA ALA A 539 12.98 -27.25 16.39
C ALA A 539 13.78 -26.00 16.03
N LYS A 540 14.98 -26.17 15.47
CA LYS A 540 15.84 -25.05 15.08
C LYS A 540 15.48 -24.47 13.72
N GLN A 541 14.61 -25.13 12.96
CA GLN A 541 14.17 -24.62 11.66
C GLN A 541 13.33 -23.37 11.89
N LEU A 542 13.80 -22.23 11.36
CA LEU A 542 13.07 -20.98 11.44
C LEU A 542 11.91 -21.00 10.43
N LEU A 543 10.70 -21.14 10.94
CA LEU A 543 9.48 -21.26 10.13
C LEU A 543 8.93 -19.90 9.69
N LEU A 544 9.77 -18.90 9.40
CA LEU A 544 9.29 -17.63 8.84
C LEU A 544 9.14 -17.72 7.32
N PRO A 545 8.07 -17.13 6.74
CA PRO A 545 7.92 -17.06 5.29
C PRO A 545 9.00 -16.16 4.68
N GLY A 546 9.49 -16.56 3.51
CA GLY A 546 10.28 -15.67 2.64
C GLY A 546 9.38 -14.70 1.86
N ILE A 547 9.99 -13.67 1.28
CA ILE A 547 9.29 -12.61 0.53
C ILE A 547 8.42 -13.14 -0.61
N ASP A 548 8.80 -14.26 -1.24
CA ASP A 548 8.06 -14.84 -2.35
C ASP A 548 6.67 -15.32 -1.92
N SER A 549 6.51 -15.78 -0.68
CA SER A 549 5.20 -16.15 -0.12
C SER A 549 4.28 -14.93 -0.01
N CYS A 550 4.82 -13.76 0.27
CA CYS A 550 4.04 -12.52 0.35
C CYS A 550 3.69 -12.02 -1.06
N ARG A 551 4.62 -12.15 -2.01
CA ARG A 551 4.47 -11.70 -3.40
C ARG A 551 3.43 -12.45 -4.22
N THR A 552 2.85 -13.53 -3.69
CA THR A 552 1.71 -14.20 -4.35
C THR A 552 0.45 -13.33 -4.34
N CYS A 553 0.31 -12.44 -3.36
CA CYS A 553 -0.84 -11.53 -3.23
C CYS A 553 -0.41 -10.05 -3.25
N HIS A 554 0.78 -9.76 -2.72
CA HIS A 554 1.33 -8.40 -2.66
C HIS A 554 2.17 -8.06 -3.89
N GLY A 555 1.96 -6.87 -4.45
CA GLY A 555 2.79 -6.31 -5.52
C GLY A 555 3.53 -5.05 -5.07
N GLY A 556 4.38 -4.50 -5.94
CA GLY A 556 4.92 -3.16 -5.74
C GLY A 556 3.83 -2.09 -5.68
N GLU A 557 4.16 -0.88 -5.20
CA GLU A 557 3.19 0.21 -4.98
C GLU A 557 2.31 0.52 -6.21
N LYS A 558 2.86 0.37 -7.41
CA LYS A 558 2.17 0.66 -8.68
C LYS A 558 1.78 -0.59 -9.47
N ALA A 559 1.96 -1.78 -8.89
CA ALA A 559 1.62 -3.03 -9.54
C ALA A 559 0.09 -3.24 -9.55
N LYS A 560 -0.41 -3.97 -10.56
CA LYS A 560 -1.80 -4.45 -10.60
C LYS A 560 -1.95 -5.76 -9.81
N ALA A 561 -1.49 -5.75 -8.57
CA ALA A 561 -1.67 -6.87 -7.64
C ALA A 561 -2.92 -6.65 -6.79
N ASP A 562 -3.41 -7.70 -6.15
CA ASP A 562 -4.53 -7.61 -5.20
C ASP A 562 -4.21 -6.63 -4.06
N VAL A 563 -2.94 -6.60 -3.63
CA VAL A 563 -2.46 -5.67 -2.60
C VAL A 563 -1.20 -4.92 -3.07
N PRO A 564 -1.36 -3.71 -3.63
CA PRO A 564 -0.22 -2.84 -3.93
C PRO A 564 0.49 -2.41 -2.63
N SER A 565 1.79 -2.65 -2.55
CA SER A 565 2.56 -2.49 -1.31
C SER A 565 3.75 -1.57 -1.53
N GLY A 566 3.72 -0.42 -0.85
CA GLY A 566 4.85 0.52 -0.77
C GLY A 566 5.73 0.28 0.45
N CYS A 567 6.89 0.94 0.51
CA CYS A 567 7.85 0.78 1.61
C CYS A 567 7.25 1.09 3.00
N ALA A 568 6.34 2.08 3.09
CA ALA A 568 5.68 2.48 4.33
C ALA A 568 4.65 1.48 4.86
N MET A 569 4.28 0.46 4.07
CA MET A 569 3.33 -0.57 4.51
C MET A 569 3.96 -1.54 5.53
N CYS A 570 5.23 -1.90 5.32
CA CYS A 570 5.90 -2.93 6.11
C CYS A 570 7.02 -2.39 7.00
N HIS A 571 7.47 -1.16 6.81
CA HIS A 571 8.51 -0.55 7.62
C HIS A 571 7.93 0.56 8.49
N SER A 572 8.25 0.51 9.79
CA SER A 572 7.97 1.60 10.71
C SER A 572 9.20 2.53 10.75
N TYR A 573 8.94 3.83 10.58
CA TYR A 573 9.98 4.86 10.49
C TYR A 573 9.90 5.88 11.63
N HIS A 574 8.94 5.71 12.55
CA HIS A 574 8.77 6.53 13.74
C HIS A 574 9.16 5.73 14.98
N ALA A 575 10.04 6.31 15.81
CA ALA A 575 10.39 5.72 17.08
C ALA A 575 9.24 5.91 18.07
N GLY A 576 8.58 4.82 18.47
CA GLY A 576 7.47 4.86 19.43
C GLY A 576 6.09 4.56 18.86
N ASP A 577 5.96 4.36 17.54
CA ASP A 577 4.72 3.92 16.89
C ASP A 577 4.48 2.40 17.09
N ASP A 578 4.64 1.93 18.32
CA ASP A 578 4.40 0.55 18.76
C ASP A 578 5.33 -0.54 18.19
N ALA A 579 6.63 -0.27 18.08
CA ALA A 579 7.61 -1.36 18.25
C ALA A 579 7.56 -1.85 19.72
N PRO A 580 7.11 -3.07 20.05
CA PRO A 580 6.60 -3.41 21.40
C PRO A 580 7.66 -3.61 22.48
N TRP A 581 8.89 -3.17 22.24
CA TRP A 581 9.99 -3.35 23.17
C TRP A 581 10.71 -2.04 23.46
N VAL A 582 9.96 -1.02 23.90
CA VAL A 582 10.18 -0.35 25.21
C VAL A 582 8.85 0.24 25.71
N PRO A 583 8.39 -0.06 26.94
CA PRO A 583 7.34 0.73 27.58
C PRO A 583 7.87 2.14 27.89
N ALA A 584 7.25 3.18 27.34
CA ALA A 584 7.40 4.54 27.86
C ALA A 584 6.65 4.68 29.20
N SER A 585 7.10 3.96 30.22
CA SER A 585 6.54 4.05 31.56
C SER A 585 7.44 4.88 32.46
N ARG A 586 7.23 6.19 32.45
CA ARG A 586 7.47 7.02 33.63
C ARG A 586 6.49 6.71 34.79
N SER A 587 5.68 5.65 34.68
CA SER A 587 4.68 5.25 35.67
C SER A 587 5.03 4.00 36.51
N ILE A 588 5.96 3.12 36.11
CA ILE A 588 6.27 1.91 36.93
C ILE A 588 7.01 2.26 38.24
N GLY A 589 7.62 3.45 38.32
CA GLY A 589 8.23 3.95 39.56
C GLY A 589 7.22 4.32 40.66
N LYS A 590 5.96 4.65 40.32
CA LYS A 590 4.92 5.00 41.29
C LYS A 590 4.21 3.78 41.84
N ASP A 591 3.86 2.81 40.98
CA ASP A 591 3.12 1.61 41.42
C ASP A 591 3.96 0.68 42.29
N ALA A 592 5.29 0.62 42.09
CA ALA A 592 6.18 -0.16 42.94
C ALA A 592 6.42 0.51 44.31
N ALA A 593 6.33 1.84 44.39
CA ALA A 593 6.39 2.58 45.65
C ALA A 593 5.07 2.48 46.42
N ASP A 594 3.94 2.55 45.72
CA ASP A 594 2.60 2.47 46.33
C ASP A 594 2.24 1.04 46.77
N ARG A 595 2.70 -0.01 46.05
CA ARG A 595 2.58 -1.41 46.52
C ARG A 595 3.43 -1.73 47.73
N ARG A 596 4.63 -1.13 47.86
CA ARG A 596 5.44 -1.26 49.10
C ARG A 596 4.78 -0.53 50.27
N LYS A 597 4.16 0.63 50.02
CA LYS A 597 3.45 1.40 51.05
C LYS A 597 2.19 0.67 51.55
N ALA A 598 1.42 0.05 50.65
CA ALA A 598 0.20 -0.69 50.98
C ALA A 598 0.47 -2.01 51.75
N LEU A 599 1.60 -2.67 51.51
CA LEU A 599 2.00 -3.88 52.26
C LEU A 599 2.56 -3.57 53.66
N THR A 600 3.02 -2.34 53.91
CA THR A 600 3.53 -1.93 55.24
C THR A 600 2.45 -1.39 56.17
N THR A 601 1.28 -0.97 55.67
CA THR A 601 0.19 -0.40 56.49
C THR A 601 -0.92 -1.38 56.87
N SER A 602 -0.87 -2.63 56.39
CA SER A 602 -1.84 -3.68 56.76
C SER A 602 -1.24 -4.69 57.75
N ALA A 603 -0.73 -4.19 58.87
CA ALA A 603 -0.48 -4.96 60.09
C ALA A 603 -1.18 -4.21 61.24
N TYR A 604 -2.16 -4.90 61.84
CA TYR A 604 -3.03 -4.45 62.94
C TYR A 604 -2.32 -3.64 64.04
N PRO A 605 -3.11 -2.83 64.78
CA PRO A 605 -3.34 -3.28 66.14
C PRO A 605 -4.81 -3.45 66.48
N VAL A 606 -5.01 -4.61 67.06
CA VAL A 606 -6.09 -5.11 67.90
C VAL A 606 -6.37 -4.15 69.09
N LEU A 607 -7.65 -4.12 69.50
CA LEU A 607 -8.22 -3.82 70.84
C LEU A 607 -8.50 -2.37 71.29
N LEU A 608 -9.81 -2.08 71.40
CA LEU A 608 -10.56 -1.77 72.64
C LEU A 608 -11.46 -0.51 72.62
N ARG A 609 -12.71 -0.78 73.03
CA ARG A 609 -13.69 0.07 73.74
C ARG A 609 -14.51 1.09 72.96
N GLY A 610 -15.82 0.86 73.02
CA GLY A 610 -16.69 1.84 73.67
C GLY A 610 -17.85 2.37 72.83
N ARG A 611 -18.96 1.64 72.89
CA ARG A 611 -20.36 2.12 72.95
C ARG A 611 -20.50 3.62 73.32
N GLU A 612 -21.20 4.42 72.52
CA GLU A 612 -22.56 4.94 72.76
C GLU A 612 -22.98 6.03 71.74
N PRO A 613 -24.29 6.32 71.60
CA PRO A 613 -24.91 6.78 70.35
C PRO A 613 -25.22 8.28 70.31
N GLY A 614 -25.38 8.79 69.09
CA GLY A 614 -26.01 10.06 68.75
C GLY A 614 -26.58 9.96 67.34
#